data_AF-A0AAW2DP05-F1
#
_entry.id   AF-A0AAW2DP05-F1
#
_cell.length_a   1.000
_cell.length_b   1.000
_cell.length_c   1.000
_cell.angle_alpha   90.00
_cell.angle_beta   90.00
_cell.angle_gamma   90.00
#
_symmetry.space_group_name_H-M   'P 1'
#
loop_
_entity.id
_entity.type
_entity.pdbx_description
1 polymer ?
#
loop_
_entity_poly.entity_id
_entity_poly.type
_entity_poly.pdbx_seq_one_letter_code
_entity_poly.pdbx_strand_id
1 'polypeptide(L)'
;MDLHLKDLFDRFQEQFGSGPGLGPGSGTCLMKVEGVAPNFIKSIFKASAALYRTDPWRRLRPGHFFGIRVGKDLDWSAKKQLFPCVQFIGGDGGDIGFNMFRSENDAKKMTGSRETIRVPNVELLRVTYERESLMFPSNRKMIKSLSLEASGTDRFPVIDVARCTSSGDMQFRDPSLEELRFVYAFMRAISLVHPLLQVDREGGPKWSKLMHFEPFIETVDVNWPPEFSKGYDLVAVTVSHPPGQVYEEKATSTASSTPTKYAEPPKEDAFDDVKVCSNAGSRQCAMCDKEVHGEQSLCCGQCRAMVYCSSICQKQHWKETHKSMCGLYKVMMEKEEELAMKIFMFPCAADQPCKWLESLDIHQKGMWRRRCSCYSHCPFGLLPVKGGLWDSWGGLDDEDYPRDSPFHNHLRDGISSPILLSFWLEYYNLRSLPLSSPVADILSHPLTVYHILTALSISSKNLLFKGKEVILHYLGPEGELDWMPAFAEVGHLLNGLGNIQIVMVGPEVPTTLSGTTSGIGSRVRVNLVRGVYQEEATYLPTPHVVVALNCGLDSYVSWVGALDLIKSRGTPAFFTDQNEISCTNAKKVLRSAGLHITLPVTPNPFRSPVKNQGTSCNLASYSNGFVLGVNT
;
A
#
# COMPACT_ATOMS: atom_id res chain seq x y z
N MET A 1 39.04 44.76 15.68
CA MET A 1 38.60 44.66 14.28
C MET A 1 37.61 43.50 14.07
N ASP A 2 37.67 42.42 14.86
CA ASP A 2 36.81 41.23 14.68
C ASP A 2 35.34 41.36 15.13
N LEU A 3 35.02 42.18 16.14
CA LEU A 3 33.64 42.32 16.62
C LEU A 3 32.73 43.03 15.60
N HIS A 4 33.25 44.06 14.93
CA HIS A 4 32.50 44.77 13.89
C HIS A 4 32.34 43.93 12.63
N LEU A 5 33.32 43.09 12.27
CA LEU A 5 33.21 42.18 11.14
C LEU A 5 32.19 41.07 11.40
N LYS A 6 32.14 40.51 12.61
CA LYS A 6 31.16 39.50 12.98
C LYS A 6 29.73 40.06 12.94
N ASP A 7 29.54 41.24 13.50
CA ASP A 7 28.25 41.93 13.52
C ASP A 7 27.81 42.42 12.12
N LEU A 8 28.78 42.68 11.22
CA LEU A 8 28.52 42.96 9.81
C LEU A 8 28.16 41.68 9.04
N PHE A 9 28.82 40.55 9.31
CA PHE A 9 28.53 39.26 8.68
C PHE A 9 27.19 38.68 9.14
N ASP A 10 26.85 38.80 10.42
CA ASP A 10 25.56 38.40 10.96
C ASP A 10 24.43 39.24 10.30
N ARG A 11 24.61 40.56 10.17
CA ARG A 11 23.69 41.43 9.43
C ARG A 11 23.65 41.15 7.92
N PHE A 12 24.78 40.81 7.30
CA PHE A 12 24.84 40.49 5.86
C PHE A 12 24.12 39.18 5.54
N GLN A 13 24.19 38.21 6.45
CA GLN A 13 23.52 36.91 6.35
C GLN A 13 22.01 37.02 6.63
N GLU A 14 21.60 37.95 7.49
CA GLU A 14 20.18 38.33 7.69
C GLU A 14 19.58 39.06 6.48
N GLN A 15 20.38 39.82 5.72
CA GLN A 15 19.86 40.80 4.75
C GLN A 15 19.92 40.36 3.28
N PHE A 16 20.81 39.43 2.88
CA PHE A 16 21.05 39.10 1.46
C PHE A 16 21.23 37.60 1.15
N GLY A 17 20.26 36.77 1.52
CA GLY A 17 20.14 35.41 0.99
C GLY A 17 20.08 35.41 -0.56
N SER A 18 20.86 34.53 -1.20
CA SER A 18 21.15 34.56 -2.63
C SER A 18 19.94 34.26 -3.54
N GLY A 19 19.29 35.28 -4.12
CA GLY A 19 18.41 35.12 -5.28
C GLY A 19 17.30 36.18 -5.38
N PRO A 20 16.89 36.59 -6.61
CA PRO A 20 16.00 37.73 -6.78
C PRO A 20 14.53 37.33 -6.57
N GLY A 21 13.94 37.87 -5.50
CA GLY A 21 12.51 37.82 -5.20
C GLY A 21 12.17 36.80 -4.10
N LEU A 22 11.41 37.25 -3.10
CA LEU A 22 10.95 36.55 -1.89
C LEU A 22 11.88 36.75 -0.67
N GLY A 23 11.30 37.10 0.47
CA GLY A 23 11.97 37.53 1.71
C GLY A 23 12.84 36.46 2.40
N PRO A 24 13.21 36.64 3.68
CA PRO A 24 14.21 35.80 4.34
C PRO A 24 13.79 34.33 4.33
N GLY A 25 14.48 33.52 3.53
CA GLY A 25 14.38 32.06 3.60
C GLY A 25 14.95 31.61 4.93
N SER A 26 14.11 31.05 5.80
CA SER A 26 14.50 30.47 7.08
C SER A 26 14.58 28.96 6.93
N GLY A 27 15.63 28.34 7.45
CA GLY A 27 15.66 26.89 7.58
C GLY A 27 16.70 26.36 8.56
N THR A 28 16.22 25.85 9.69
CA THR A 28 17.08 25.28 10.75
C THR A 28 17.82 24.04 10.28
N CYS A 29 19.11 23.96 10.60
CA CYS A 29 19.86 22.71 10.52
C CYS A 29 19.68 21.94 11.84
N LEU A 30 18.87 20.87 11.84
CA LEU A 30 18.56 20.12 13.06
C LEU A 30 19.77 19.52 13.79
N MET A 31 20.90 19.33 13.09
CA MET A 31 22.17 18.94 13.70
C MET A 31 22.77 20.01 14.64
N LYS A 32 22.28 21.25 14.59
CA LYS A 32 22.71 22.34 15.49
C LYS A 32 21.85 22.47 16.74
N VAL A 33 20.72 21.76 16.80
CA VAL A 33 19.83 21.80 17.97
C VAL A 33 20.44 20.96 19.08
N GLU A 34 20.67 21.59 20.24
CA GLU A 34 21.30 20.94 21.39
C GLU A 34 20.45 19.75 21.90
N GLY A 35 21.11 18.61 22.15
CA GLY A 35 20.45 17.40 22.65
C GLY A 35 19.69 16.57 21.60
N VAL A 36 19.72 16.96 20.31
CA VAL A 36 19.08 16.17 19.23
C VAL A 36 20.02 15.07 18.72
N ALA A 37 19.60 13.81 18.86
CA ALA A 37 20.30 12.67 18.29
C ALA A 37 20.05 12.53 16.77
N PRO A 38 21.04 12.12 15.95
CA PRO A 38 20.84 11.91 14.51
C PRO A 38 19.72 10.94 14.14
N ASN A 39 19.47 9.92 14.95
CA ASN A 39 18.35 9.00 14.72
C ASN A 39 16.99 9.65 14.98
N PHE A 40 16.92 10.58 15.94
CA PHE A 40 15.70 11.35 16.16
C PHE A 40 15.39 12.25 14.96
N ILE A 41 16.42 12.84 14.33
CA ILE A 41 16.29 13.56 13.05
C ILE A 41 15.70 12.65 11.96
N LYS A 42 16.19 11.41 11.82
CA LYS A 42 15.62 10.43 10.88
C LYS A 42 14.14 10.17 11.18
N SER A 43 13.77 10.01 12.45
CA SER A 43 12.39 9.79 12.88
C SER A 43 11.47 10.98 12.55
N ILE A 44 11.95 12.22 12.72
CA ILE A 44 11.22 13.44 12.32
C ILE A 44 10.99 13.45 10.80
N PHE A 45 12.01 13.15 10.00
CA PHE A 45 11.89 13.15 8.53
C PHE A 45 10.95 12.04 8.04
N LYS A 46 11.00 10.84 8.65
CA LYS A 46 10.05 9.74 8.38
C LYS A 46 8.61 10.14 8.72
N ALA A 47 8.39 10.74 9.88
CA ALA A 47 7.06 11.21 10.29
C ALA A 47 6.53 12.32 9.35
N SER A 48 7.41 13.23 8.94
CA SER A 48 7.09 14.29 7.99
C SER A 48 6.75 13.75 6.59
N ALA A 49 7.49 12.75 6.10
CA ALA A 49 7.20 12.09 4.82
C ALA A 49 5.88 11.29 4.88
N ALA A 50 5.58 10.64 6.01
CA ALA A 50 4.30 9.98 6.23
C ALA A 50 3.11 10.94 6.18
N LEU A 51 3.22 12.09 6.84
CA LEU A 51 2.20 13.15 6.79
C LEU A 51 2.06 13.76 5.40
N TYR A 52 3.16 13.88 4.66
CA TYR A 52 3.10 14.39 3.29
C TYR A 52 2.38 13.43 2.36
N ARG A 53 2.60 12.11 2.51
CA ARG A 53 1.96 11.06 1.70
C ARG A 53 0.44 10.99 1.85
N THR A 54 -0.12 11.52 2.94
CA THR A 54 -1.57 11.55 3.17
C THR A 54 -2.26 12.79 2.60
N ASP A 55 -1.52 13.72 1.99
CA ASP A 55 -2.04 14.90 1.28
C ASP A 55 -3.05 15.77 2.08
N PRO A 56 -2.80 16.11 3.37
CA PRO A 56 -3.76 16.85 4.19
C PRO A 56 -4.19 18.19 3.59
N TRP A 57 -3.26 18.91 2.96
CA TRP A 57 -3.45 20.21 2.29
C TRP A 57 -4.38 20.18 1.07
N ARG A 58 -4.67 19.00 0.49
CA ARG A 58 -5.69 18.89 -0.58
C ARG A 58 -7.10 19.04 -0.04
N ARG A 59 -7.31 18.64 1.22
CA ARG A 59 -8.63 18.62 1.90
C ARG A 59 -8.78 19.79 2.87
N LEU A 60 -7.70 20.15 3.56
CA LEU A 60 -7.68 21.12 4.63
C LEU A 60 -7.16 22.47 4.13
N ARG A 61 -7.98 23.50 4.27
CA ARG A 61 -7.67 24.92 3.99
C ARG A 61 -7.20 25.66 5.26
N PRO A 62 -6.54 26.82 5.13
CA PRO A 62 -6.08 27.62 6.28
C PRO A 62 -7.16 28.01 7.29
N GLY A 63 -8.44 28.01 6.95
CA GLY A 63 -9.51 28.27 7.93
C GLY A 63 -9.80 27.10 8.90
N HIS A 64 -9.23 25.90 8.66
CA HIS A 64 -9.41 24.75 9.55
C HIS A 64 -8.30 24.72 10.61
N PHE A 65 -8.72 24.82 11.87
CA PHE A 65 -7.84 24.74 13.01
C PHE A 65 -8.05 23.42 13.75
N PHE A 66 -6.95 22.86 14.25
CA PHE A 66 -6.95 21.63 15.03
C PHE A 66 -6.48 21.90 16.45
N GLY A 67 -7.19 21.35 17.43
CA GLY A 67 -6.73 21.26 18.81
C GLY A 67 -5.82 20.05 18.98
N ILE A 68 -4.74 20.21 19.75
CA ILE A 68 -3.79 19.15 20.06
C ILE A 68 -3.49 19.14 21.54
N ARG A 69 -3.50 17.93 22.11
CA ARG A 69 -2.96 17.64 23.44
C ARG A 69 -2.02 16.44 23.34
N VAL A 70 -0.77 16.61 23.75
CA VAL A 70 0.24 15.54 23.75
C VAL A 70 0.56 15.20 25.21
N GLY A 71 0.17 13.99 25.63
CA GLY A 71 0.37 13.52 27.00
C GLY A 71 -0.32 14.39 28.06
N LYS A 72 0.14 14.26 29.31
CA LYS A 72 -0.28 15.07 30.45
C LYS A 72 0.56 16.34 30.54
N ASP A 73 0.01 17.38 31.15
CA ASP A 73 0.76 18.63 31.35
C ASP A 73 2.05 18.42 32.17
N LEU A 74 2.04 17.45 33.09
CA LEU A 74 3.21 17.06 33.90
C LEU A 74 4.37 16.50 33.08
N ASP A 75 4.14 16.06 31.84
CA ASP A 75 5.16 15.45 30.97
C ASP A 75 6.07 16.51 30.33
N TRP A 76 5.74 17.80 30.48
CA TRP A 76 6.44 18.94 29.87
C TRP A 76 7.16 19.79 30.93
N SER A 77 8.36 20.29 30.61
CA SER A 77 9.19 21.08 31.54
C SER A 77 8.47 22.30 32.12
N ALA A 78 7.64 22.97 31.33
CA ALA A 78 6.86 24.13 31.72
C ALA A 78 5.51 23.78 32.40
N LYS A 79 5.21 22.50 32.61
CA LYS A 79 3.91 21.98 33.08
C LYS A 79 2.72 22.49 32.27
N LYS A 80 2.93 22.71 30.97
CA LYS A 80 1.94 23.28 30.05
C LYS A 80 2.23 22.79 28.63
N GLN A 81 1.16 22.52 27.87
CA GLN A 81 1.24 22.24 26.44
C GLN A 81 1.87 23.42 25.67
N LEU A 82 2.77 23.12 24.73
CA LEU A 82 3.54 24.12 24.01
C LEU A 82 2.72 24.83 22.91
N PHE A 83 2.21 24.06 21.95
CA PHE A 83 1.50 24.58 20.78
C PHE A 83 0.18 23.81 20.54
N PRO A 84 -0.86 24.07 21.35
CA PRO A 84 -2.09 23.28 21.34
C PRO A 84 -3.02 23.55 20.15
N CYS A 85 -2.70 24.50 19.27
CA CYS A 85 -3.54 24.84 18.11
C CYS A 85 -2.72 24.75 16.82
N VAL A 86 -3.22 24.07 15.79
CA VAL A 86 -2.51 23.89 14.51
C VAL A 86 -3.37 24.23 13.30
N GLN A 87 -2.70 24.75 12.28
CA GLN A 87 -3.27 25.14 11.01
C GLN A 87 -2.44 24.58 9.86
N PHE A 88 -3.09 23.98 8.87
CA PHE A 88 -2.43 23.59 7.62
C PHE A 88 -2.38 24.76 6.63
N ILE A 89 -1.25 24.88 5.93
CA ILE A 89 -1.00 25.89 4.90
C ILE A 89 -0.62 25.23 3.57
N GLY A 90 -0.98 25.86 2.46
CA GLY A 90 -0.74 25.37 1.09
C GLY A 90 -2.02 24.93 0.37
N GLY A 91 -1.89 24.62 -0.92
CA GLY A 91 -2.99 24.18 -1.81
C GLY A 91 -3.45 25.19 -2.87
N ASP A 92 -3.06 26.47 -2.75
CA ASP A 92 -3.45 27.55 -3.68
C ASP A 92 -2.24 28.25 -4.34
N GLY A 93 -1.09 27.57 -4.45
CA GLY A 93 0.13 28.07 -5.11
C GLY A 93 1.23 28.63 -4.19
N GLY A 94 1.01 28.65 -2.87
CA GLY A 94 2.02 28.98 -1.85
C GLY A 94 2.75 27.76 -1.26
N ASP A 95 3.64 28.01 -0.29
CA ASP A 95 4.37 26.95 0.42
C ASP A 95 3.43 25.98 1.15
N ILE A 96 3.75 24.70 1.06
CA ILE A 96 2.99 23.61 1.68
C ILE A 96 3.58 23.35 3.08
N GLY A 97 2.73 23.22 4.09
CA GLY A 97 3.18 23.00 5.46
C GLY A 97 2.09 23.11 6.50
N PHE A 98 2.49 23.29 7.76
CA PHE A 98 1.57 23.63 8.84
C PHE A 98 2.25 24.55 9.88
N ASN A 99 1.42 25.32 10.55
CA ASN A 99 1.78 26.28 11.58
C ASN A 99 1.17 25.85 12.92
N MET A 100 1.92 25.95 14.01
CA MET A 100 1.46 25.67 15.36
C MET A 100 1.48 26.94 16.22
N PHE A 101 0.40 27.19 16.96
CA PHE A 101 0.15 28.38 17.75
C PHE A 101 0.01 28.03 19.25
N ARG A 102 0.43 28.98 20.11
CA ARG A 102 0.33 28.86 21.57
C ARG A 102 -1.10 28.96 22.11
N SER A 103 -2.02 29.54 21.33
CA SER A 103 -3.44 29.59 21.67
C SER A 103 -4.32 29.76 20.43
N GLU A 104 -5.60 29.43 20.54
CA GLU A 104 -6.60 29.71 19.50
C GLU A 104 -6.74 31.21 19.21
N ASN A 105 -6.60 32.05 20.23
CA ASN A 105 -6.64 33.50 20.08
C ASN A 105 -5.44 34.01 19.27
N ASP A 106 -4.26 33.43 19.46
CA ASP A 106 -3.07 33.78 18.66
C ASP A 106 -3.25 33.35 17.20
N ALA A 107 -3.82 32.15 16.98
CA ALA A 107 -4.16 31.66 15.65
C ALA A 107 -5.13 32.63 14.93
N LYS A 108 -6.26 32.97 15.57
CA LYS A 108 -7.26 33.91 15.01
C LYS A 108 -6.68 35.29 14.70
N LYS A 109 -5.79 35.80 15.56
CA LYS A 109 -5.15 37.12 15.33
C LYS A 109 -4.19 37.10 14.13
N MET A 110 -3.50 36.00 13.86
CA MET A 110 -2.51 35.90 12.78
C MET A 110 -3.10 35.55 11.40
N THR A 111 -4.34 35.04 11.33
CA THR A 111 -4.94 34.45 10.12
C THR A 111 -6.11 35.24 9.52
N GLY A 112 -6.26 36.53 9.82
CA GLY A 112 -7.33 37.38 9.28
C GLY A 112 -7.22 37.67 7.77
N SER A 113 -8.17 38.44 7.23
CA SER A 113 -8.50 38.58 5.79
C SER A 113 -7.41 39.15 4.84
N ARG A 114 -6.20 39.44 5.34
CA ARG A 114 -5.03 39.76 4.52
C ARG A 114 -3.89 38.83 4.91
N GLU A 115 -3.32 38.16 3.91
CA GLU A 115 -2.16 37.28 4.08
C GLU A 115 -1.06 38.03 4.86
N THR A 116 -0.72 37.47 6.02
CA THR A 116 0.24 37.94 7.03
C THR A 116 -0.22 39.10 7.93
N ILE A 117 -1.15 38.82 8.86
CA ILE A 117 -1.27 39.68 10.05
C ILE A 117 -0.05 39.40 10.96
N ARG A 118 0.93 40.30 10.88
CA ARG A 118 2.14 40.35 11.70
C ARG A 118 1.79 40.81 13.12
N VAL A 119 1.31 39.89 13.95
CA VAL A 119 1.05 40.19 15.37
C VAL A 119 2.40 40.30 16.09
N PRO A 120 2.75 41.46 16.68
CA PRO A 120 4.04 41.62 17.34
C PRO A 120 4.14 40.72 18.58
N ASN A 121 5.33 40.15 18.79
CA ASN A 121 5.72 39.33 19.94
C ASN A 121 5.02 37.95 20.08
N VAL A 122 4.39 37.44 19.02
CA VAL A 122 3.86 36.06 19.00
C VAL A 122 4.88 35.13 18.34
N GLU A 123 5.24 34.03 19.02
CA GLU A 123 6.05 32.95 18.45
C GLU A 123 5.15 31.93 17.73
N LEU A 124 5.57 31.57 16.53
CA LEU A 124 4.90 30.62 15.64
C LEU A 124 5.88 29.51 15.28
N LEU A 125 5.55 28.26 15.59
CA LEU A 125 6.33 27.10 15.18
C LEU A 125 5.85 26.64 13.79
N ARG A 126 6.76 26.59 12.82
CA ARG A 126 6.46 26.39 11.41
C ARG A 126 7.12 25.12 10.91
N VAL A 127 6.39 24.35 10.11
CA VAL A 127 6.91 23.20 9.37
C VAL A 127 6.52 23.37 7.90
N THR A 128 7.50 23.62 7.04
CA THR A 128 7.30 23.82 5.59
C THR A 128 8.04 22.77 4.77
N TYR A 129 7.55 22.46 3.56
CA TYR A 129 8.13 21.45 2.67
C TYR A 129 8.86 22.11 1.49
N GLU A 130 10.16 22.32 1.66
CA GLU A 130 11.01 22.99 0.69
C GLU A 130 11.71 22.00 -0.25
N ARG A 131 11.94 22.38 -1.51
CA ARG A 131 12.70 21.57 -2.47
C ARG A 131 14.18 21.55 -2.12
N GLU A 132 14.85 20.41 -2.31
CA GLU A 132 16.29 20.26 -2.04
C GLU A 132 17.14 21.34 -2.75
N SER A 133 16.73 21.76 -3.95
CA SER A 133 17.43 22.79 -4.74
C SER A 133 17.42 24.18 -4.13
N LEU A 134 16.46 24.48 -3.25
CA LEU A 134 16.29 25.77 -2.58
C LEU A 134 16.88 25.79 -1.16
N MET A 135 17.07 24.60 -0.56
CA MET A 135 17.58 24.46 0.81
C MET A 135 18.99 25.00 1.01
N PHE A 136 19.28 25.43 2.24
CA PHE A 136 20.63 25.82 2.66
C PHE A 136 21.66 24.68 2.51
N PRO A 137 22.93 24.97 2.18
CA PRO A 137 23.99 23.97 2.02
C PRO A 137 24.18 23.06 3.25
N SER A 138 24.02 23.60 4.46
CA SER A 138 24.09 22.84 5.71
C SER A 138 23.00 21.76 5.79
N ASN A 139 21.79 22.09 5.34
CA ASN A 139 20.62 21.20 5.38
C ASN A 139 20.77 20.10 4.32
N ARG A 140 21.24 20.45 3.11
CA ARG A 140 21.56 19.44 2.06
C ARG A 140 22.66 18.49 2.52
N LYS A 141 23.71 18.99 3.18
CA LYS A 141 24.77 18.14 3.73
C LYS A 141 24.22 17.19 4.80
N MET A 142 23.38 17.70 5.71
CA MET A 142 22.69 16.89 6.72
C MET A 142 21.85 15.78 6.07
N ILE A 143 20.97 16.13 5.12
CA ILE A 143 20.11 15.20 4.38
C ILE A 143 20.92 14.08 3.74
N LYS A 144 22.00 14.41 3.03
CA LYS A 144 22.87 13.42 2.37
C LYS A 144 23.61 12.55 3.39
N SER A 145 24.15 13.15 4.44
CA SER A 145 24.96 12.43 5.44
C SER A 145 24.15 11.43 6.27
N LEU A 146 22.88 11.75 6.56
CA LEU A 146 22.00 10.91 7.35
C LEU A 146 21.05 10.07 6.50
N SER A 147 21.11 10.18 5.16
CA SER A 147 20.20 9.51 4.23
C SER A 147 18.73 9.74 4.63
N LEU A 148 18.36 11.01 4.82
CA LEU A 148 17.03 11.38 5.30
C LEU A 148 15.96 11.13 4.23
N GLU A 149 14.79 10.66 4.66
CA GLU A 149 13.67 10.36 3.76
C GLU A 149 13.10 11.65 3.14
N ALA A 150 12.89 11.63 1.82
CA ALA A 150 12.24 12.72 1.10
C ALA A 150 10.71 12.66 1.28
N SER A 151 10.10 13.82 1.43
CA SER A 151 8.66 14.01 1.36
C SER A 151 8.26 14.24 -0.10
N GLY A 152 7.63 13.26 -0.73
CA GLY A 152 7.34 13.30 -2.17
C GLY A 152 8.59 13.02 -3.02
N THR A 153 8.81 13.78 -4.09
CA THR A 153 9.91 13.56 -5.05
C THR A 153 11.25 14.14 -4.61
N ASP A 154 11.24 15.37 -4.07
CA ASP A 154 12.44 16.18 -3.85
C ASP A 154 12.25 17.22 -2.73
N ARG A 155 11.27 17.04 -1.85
CA ARG A 155 10.97 17.98 -0.76
C ARG A 155 11.38 17.43 0.60
N PHE A 156 11.74 18.32 1.50
CA PHE A 156 12.12 17.96 2.86
C PHE A 156 11.54 18.97 3.85
N PRO A 157 11.23 18.55 5.09
CA PRO A 157 10.73 19.45 6.11
C PRO A 157 11.78 20.46 6.53
N VAL A 158 11.36 21.71 6.66
CA VAL A 158 12.07 22.80 7.28
C VAL A 158 11.28 23.22 8.51
N ILE A 159 11.93 23.20 9.67
CA ILE A 159 11.30 23.47 10.96
C ILE A 159 11.97 24.69 11.59
N ASP A 160 11.20 25.75 11.83
CA ASP A 160 11.69 26.96 12.49
C ASP A 160 10.65 27.58 13.42
N VAL A 161 11.11 28.41 14.36
CA VAL A 161 10.22 29.26 15.15
C VAL A 161 10.39 30.69 14.66
N ALA A 162 9.30 31.25 14.13
CA ALA A 162 9.24 32.62 13.67
C ALA A 162 8.61 33.52 14.74
N ARG A 163 9.12 34.74 14.89
CA ARG A 163 8.56 35.79 15.73
C ARG A 163 8.55 37.11 14.97
N CYS A 164 7.44 37.83 15.00
CA CYS A 164 7.40 39.21 14.49
C CYS A 164 7.78 40.20 15.60
N THR A 165 8.71 41.12 15.32
CA THR A 165 9.05 42.22 16.23
C THR A 165 7.97 43.31 16.23
N SER A 166 8.01 44.22 17.20
CA SER A 166 7.16 45.42 17.22
C SER A 166 7.41 46.38 16.04
N SER A 167 8.56 46.28 15.38
CA SER A 167 8.88 47.02 14.15
C SER A 167 8.32 46.37 12.88
N GLY A 168 7.76 45.15 12.97
CA GLY A 168 7.22 44.41 11.84
C GLY A 168 8.24 43.49 11.15
N ASP A 169 9.45 43.35 11.69
CA ASP A 169 10.50 42.47 11.17
C ASP A 169 10.29 41.02 11.61
N MET A 170 10.63 40.06 10.76
CA MET A 170 10.57 38.64 11.09
C MET A 170 11.92 38.16 11.61
N GLN A 171 11.92 37.59 12.82
CA GLN A 171 13.06 36.90 13.41
C GLN A 171 12.79 35.40 13.42
N PHE A 172 13.82 34.61 13.12
CA PHE A 172 13.77 33.15 13.13
C PHE A 172 14.76 32.60 14.16
N ARG A 173 14.36 31.54 14.85
CA ARG A 173 15.24 30.75 15.72
C ARG A 173 15.06 29.26 15.47
N ASP A 174 16.09 28.52 15.84
CA ASP A 174 16.05 27.06 15.89
C ASP A 174 15.02 26.60 16.96
N PRO A 175 14.24 25.53 16.70
CA PRO A 175 13.34 24.95 17.68
C PRO A 175 14.14 24.21 18.76
N SER A 176 13.63 24.20 19.98
CA SER A 176 14.17 23.40 21.08
C SER A 176 13.83 21.92 20.92
N LEU A 177 14.55 21.06 21.65
CA LEU A 177 14.33 19.61 21.65
C LEU A 177 12.89 19.23 22.05
N GLU A 178 12.29 19.92 23.03
CA GLU A 178 10.91 19.68 23.45
C GLU A 178 9.90 20.09 22.37
N GLU A 179 10.14 21.21 21.67
CA GLU A 179 9.32 21.65 20.53
C GLU A 179 9.38 20.62 19.39
N LEU A 180 10.56 20.04 19.11
CA LEU A 180 10.70 18.97 18.11
C LEU A 180 10.00 17.67 18.52
N ARG A 181 10.02 17.29 19.80
CA ARG A 181 9.25 16.14 20.31
C ARG A 181 7.75 16.35 20.13
N PHE A 182 7.28 17.57 20.42
CA PHE A 182 5.88 17.95 20.25
C PHE A 182 5.46 17.86 18.77
N VAL A 183 6.28 18.39 17.85
CA VAL A 183 6.05 18.32 16.39
C VAL A 183 6.03 16.87 15.91
N TYR A 184 6.96 16.04 16.37
CA TYR A 184 7.01 14.61 16.02
C TYR A 184 5.72 13.90 16.42
N ALA A 185 5.28 14.05 17.68
CA ALA A 185 4.08 13.40 18.20
C ALA A 185 2.83 13.85 17.42
N PHE A 186 2.72 15.14 17.13
CA PHE A 186 1.65 15.68 16.29
C PHE A 186 1.66 15.08 14.88
N MET A 187 2.80 15.12 14.16
CA MET A 187 2.87 14.60 12.78
C MET A 187 2.47 13.13 12.70
N ARG A 188 2.88 12.32 13.69
CA ARG A 188 2.50 10.90 13.78
C ARG A 188 1.01 10.71 14.00
N ALA A 189 0.42 11.44 14.95
CA ALA A 189 -1.01 11.34 15.26
C ALA A 189 -1.87 11.85 14.11
N ILE A 190 -1.58 13.06 13.60
CA ILE A 190 -2.40 13.71 12.57
C ILE A 190 -2.42 12.92 11.27
N SER A 191 -1.30 12.28 10.88
CA SER A 191 -1.23 11.39 9.70
C SER A 191 -2.24 10.24 9.74
N LEU A 192 -2.62 9.78 10.94
CA LEU A 192 -3.57 8.69 11.14
C LEU A 192 -5.02 9.19 11.18
N VAL A 193 -5.26 10.36 11.77
CA VAL A 193 -6.62 10.82 12.07
C VAL A 193 -7.20 11.82 11.06
N HIS A 194 -6.37 12.65 10.41
CA HIS A 194 -6.90 13.62 9.45
C HIS A 194 -7.64 12.97 8.25
N PRO A 195 -7.32 11.74 7.79
CA PRO A 195 -8.10 11.08 6.73
C PRO A 195 -9.52 10.72 7.16
N LEU A 196 -9.76 10.55 8.47
CA LEU A 196 -11.05 10.14 9.06
C LEU A 196 -12.05 11.29 9.15
N LEU A 197 -11.63 12.55 8.96
CA LEU A 197 -12.49 13.73 9.00
C LEU A 197 -13.59 13.65 7.94
N GLN A 198 -14.85 13.72 8.36
CA GLN A 198 -16.00 13.70 7.46
C GLN A 198 -16.43 15.12 7.11
N VAL A 199 -16.71 15.36 5.83
CA VAL A 199 -17.22 16.65 5.35
C VAL A 199 -18.69 16.74 5.75
N ASP A 200 -19.04 17.79 6.47
CA ASP A 200 -20.43 18.10 6.83
C ASP A 200 -21.22 18.39 5.54
N ARG A 201 -22.17 17.50 5.23
CA ARG A 201 -23.00 17.58 4.02
C ARG A 201 -24.30 18.36 4.24
N GLU A 202 -24.63 18.74 5.48
CA GLU A 202 -25.90 19.38 5.84
C GLU A 202 -25.76 20.91 6.03
N GLY A 203 -24.53 21.43 6.20
CA GLY A 203 -24.26 22.85 6.47
C GLY A 203 -23.80 23.71 5.28
N GLY A 204 -24.73 24.29 4.50
CA GLY A 204 -24.53 25.62 3.86
C GLY A 204 -24.56 25.74 2.32
N PRO A 205 -24.75 26.97 1.77
CA PRO A 205 -25.02 27.19 0.35
C PRO A 205 -23.80 27.00 -0.57
N LYS A 206 -24.05 26.46 -1.77
CA LYS A 206 -23.10 25.95 -2.78
C LYS A 206 -22.01 26.90 -3.33
N TRP A 207 -21.81 28.11 -2.80
CA TRP A 207 -20.86 29.09 -3.38
C TRP A 207 -20.02 29.90 -2.37
N SER A 208 -19.75 29.39 -1.15
CA SER A 208 -18.81 30.05 -0.20
C SER A 208 -17.72 29.14 0.41
N LYS A 209 -16.58 29.07 -0.28
CA LYS A 209 -15.16 29.13 0.18
C LYS A 209 -14.59 28.44 1.44
N LEU A 210 -15.28 27.59 2.20
CA LEU A 210 -14.62 26.66 3.14
C LEU A 210 -15.41 25.34 3.19
N MET A 211 -14.72 24.20 3.10
CA MET A 211 -15.35 22.92 3.41
C MET A 211 -15.67 22.91 4.91
N HIS A 212 -16.86 22.46 5.30
CA HIS A 212 -17.17 22.24 6.71
C HIS A 212 -16.91 20.77 7.04
N PHE A 213 -16.33 20.51 8.20
CA PHE A 213 -16.11 19.15 8.70
C PHE A 213 -16.94 18.94 9.95
N GLU A 214 -17.46 17.73 10.12
CA GLU A 214 -18.11 17.32 11.36
C GLU A 214 -17.13 17.49 12.54
N PRO A 215 -17.61 17.91 13.73
CA PRO A 215 -16.80 17.89 14.93
C PRO A 215 -16.20 16.50 15.15
N PHE A 216 -14.89 16.45 15.28
CA PHE A 216 -14.10 15.23 15.37
C PHE A 216 -13.13 15.34 16.54
N ILE A 217 -13.06 14.30 17.35
CA ILE A 217 -12.05 14.17 18.38
C ILE A 217 -11.59 12.73 18.46
N GLU A 218 -10.28 12.52 18.39
CA GLU A 218 -9.69 11.19 18.46
C GLU A 218 -8.42 11.23 19.31
N THR A 219 -8.21 10.21 20.13
CA THR A 219 -7.00 10.05 20.92
C THR A 219 -6.22 8.86 20.37
N VAL A 220 -4.98 9.09 19.96
CA VAL A 220 -4.12 8.07 19.35
C VAL A 220 -2.86 7.91 20.18
N ASP A 221 -2.51 6.66 20.47
CA ASP A 221 -1.24 6.33 21.12
C ASP A 221 -0.10 6.41 20.11
N VAL A 222 0.84 7.32 20.35
CA VAL A 222 2.05 7.49 19.55
C VAL A 222 3.24 6.93 20.31
N ASN A 223 3.98 6.02 19.67
CA ASN A 223 5.25 5.55 20.22
C ASN A 223 6.31 6.65 20.19
N TRP A 224 6.99 6.88 21.31
CA TRP A 224 8.24 7.64 21.27
C TRP A 224 9.29 6.88 20.44
N PRO A 225 10.17 7.61 19.73
CA PRO A 225 11.28 6.97 19.06
C PRO A 225 12.20 6.32 20.12
N PRO A 226 12.85 5.18 19.80
CA PRO A 226 13.61 4.38 20.77
C PRO A 226 14.67 5.15 21.56
N GLU A 227 15.16 6.26 20.99
CA GLU A 227 16.17 7.13 21.59
C GLU A 227 15.66 7.96 22.78
N PHE A 228 14.34 8.12 22.91
CA PHE A 228 13.69 8.88 23.96
C PHE A 228 12.98 8.01 25.00
N SER A 229 12.88 6.72 24.74
CA SER A 229 12.05 5.84 25.53
C SER A 229 12.81 5.33 26.76
N LYS A 230 12.30 5.65 27.96
CA LYS A 230 12.67 4.93 29.19
C LYS A 230 11.76 3.69 29.32
N GLY A 231 11.77 2.80 28.31
CA GLY A 231 10.89 1.63 28.23
C GLY A 231 9.79 1.74 27.15
N TYR A 232 8.77 0.89 27.20
CA TYR A 232 7.60 0.94 26.29
C TYR A 232 6.64 2.05 26.73
N ASP A 233 6.99 3.30 26.44
CA ASP A 233 6.16 4.46 26.82
C ASP A 233 5.42 5.00 25.58
N LEU A 234 4.10 4.78 25.57
CA LEU A 234 3.17 5.35 24.59
C LEU A 234 2.76 6.75 25.05
N VAL A 235 2.80 7.74 24.16
CA VAL A 235 2.19 9.05 24.43
C VAL A 235 0.83 9.14 23.76
N ALA A 236 -0.21 9.30 24.58
CA ALA A 236 -1.54 9.61 24.08
C ALA A 236 -1.56 11.01 23.46
N VAL A 237 -1.95 11.10 22.20
CA VAL A 237 -2.12 12.37 21.47
C VAL A 237 -3.57 12.53 21.10
N THR A 238 -4.25 13.49 21.71
CA THR A 238 -5.62 13.86 21.36
C THR A 238 -5.60 14.95 20.30
N VAL A 239 -6.30 14.72 19.20
CA VAL A 239 -6.50 15.67 18.10
C VAL A 239 -7.98 15.98 18.00
N SER A 240 -8.34 17.27 17.97
CA SER A 240 -9.73 17.72 17.84
C SER A 240 -9.92 18.71 16.68
N HIS A 241 -11.07 18.69 16.05
CA HIS A 241 -11.54 19.71 15.11
C HIS A 241 -13.03 19.93 15.38
N PRO A 242 -13.51 21.14 15.72
CA PRO A 242 -12.75 22.36 15.92
C PRO A 242 -11.82 22.32 17.16
N PRO A 243 -10.90 23.28 17.32
CA PRO A 243 -10.04 23.37 18.49
C PRO A 243 -10.86 23.57 19.78
N GLY A 244 -10.33 23.10 20.91
CA GLY A 244 -10.90 23.35 22.23
C GLY A 244 -11.98 22.36 22.68
N GLN A 245 -12.34 21.38 21.86
CA GLN A 245 -13.17 20.25 22.29
C GLN A 245 -12.36 19.31 23.19
N VAL A 246 -12.91 18.98 24.36
CA VAL A 246 -12.23 18.12 25.34
C VAL A 246 -12.71 16.69 25.16
N TYR A 247 -11.77 15.74 25.17
CA TYR A 247 -12.09 14.32 25.22
C TYR A 247 -12.64 13.99 26.61
N GLU A 248 -13.94 13.68 26.70
CA GLU A 248 -14.53 13.13 27.91
C GLU A 248 -14.38 11.61 27.92
N GLU A 249 -13.57 11.11 28.85
CA GLU A 249 -13.36 9.68 29.08
C GLU A 249 -14.66 9.08 29.65
N LYS A 250 -15.48 8.44 28.81
CA LYS A 250 -16.65 7.69 29.28
C LYS A 250 -16.16 6.47 30.05
N ALA A 251 -16.19 6.57 31.38
CA ALA A 251 -16.02 5.42 32.27
C ALA A 251 -17.18 4.44 32.07
N THR A 252 -16.97 3.39 31.28
CA THR A 252 -17.79 2.18 31.32
C THR A 252 -16.91 0.96 31.51
N SER A 253 -16.76 0.59 32.78
CA SER A 253 -16.49 -0.76 33.23
C SER A 253 -17.59 -1.70 32.75
N THR A 254 -17.28 -2.70 31.93
CA THR A 254 -17.49 -4.14 32.21
C THR A 254 -17.29 -4.97 30.95
N ALA A 255 -16.79 -6.19 31.18
CA ALA A 255 -16.60 -7.26 30.22
C ALA A 255 -17.88 -7.64 29.45
N SER A 256 -17.65 -8.23 28.27
CA SER A 256 -18.57 -9.02 27.42
C SER A 256 -19.89 -8.39 26.99
N SER A 257 -20.01 -8.05 25.70
CA SER A 257 -21.06 -8.53 24.78
C SER A 257 -21.17 -7.64 23.53
N THR A 258 -20.99 -8.21 22.34
CA THR A 258 -21.75 -7.82 21.13
C THR A 258 -23.25 -8.15 21.35
N PRO A 259 -24.24 -7.53 20.66
CA PRO A 259 -24.22 -7.30 19.22
C PRO A 259 -24.87 -6.00 18.66
N THR A 260 -24.44 -5.68 17.43
CA THR A 260 -25.05 -4.91 16.31
C THR A 260 -26.07 -3.80 16.54
N LYS A 261 -25.84 -2.66 15.86
CA LYS A 261 -26.89 -2.03 15.04
C LYS A 261 -26.33 -1.54 13.70
N TYR A 262 -27.00 -1.99 12.65
CA TYR A 262 -26.85 -1.61 11.25
C TYR A 262 -27.09 -0.11 11.07
N ALA A 263 -26.27 0.53 10.24
CA ALA A 263 -26.61 1.79 9.57
C ALA A 263 -26.82 1.48 8.08
N GLU A 264 -27.99 1.84 7.57
CA GLU A 264 -28.37 1.70 6.16
C GLU A 264 -27.48 2.58 5.25
N PRO A 265 -27.26 2.17 3.98
CA PRO A 265 -26.54 3.00 3.01
C PRO A 265 -27.42 4.17 2.53
N PRO A 266 -26.89 5.38 2.32
CA PRO A 266 -27.66 6.48 1.74
C PRO A 266 -27.99 6.20 0.27
N LYS A 267 -29.17 6.68 -0.14
CA LYS A 267 -29.76 6.53 -1.47
C LYS A 267 -28.91 7.19 -2.57
N GLU A 268 -28.99 6.55 -3.74
CA GLU A 268 -28.40 6.96 -5.01
C GLU A 268 -28.87 8.35 -5.43
N ASP A 269 -27.93 9.25 -5.72
CA ASP A 269 -28.16 10.39 -6.58
C ASP A 269 -27.33 10.22 -7.86
N ALA A 270 -28.01 10.40 -8.98
CA ALA A 270 -27.53 10.18 -10.33
C ALA A 270 -26.24 10.95 -10.64
N PHE A 271 -25.23 10.25 -11.15
CA PHE A 271 -24.04 10.85 -11.75
C PHE A 271 -24.27 11.06 -13.24
N ASP A 272 -24.12 12.32 -13.67
CA ASP A 272 -24.00 12.72 -15.07
C ASP A 272 -22.81 12.02 -15.74
N ASP A 273 -23.03 11.64 -17.01
CA ASP A 273 -22.10 11.02 -17.93
C ASP A 273 -20.71 11.70 -17.96
N VAL A 274 -19.73 11.07 -17.31
CA VAL A 274 -18.30 11.38 -17.51
C VAL A 274 -17.67 10.25 -18.31
N LYS A 275 -17.73 10.44 -19.63
CA LYS A 275 -16.79 10.01 -20.67
C LYS A 275 -15.89 8.80 -20.33
N VAL A 276 -16.34 7.65 -20.83
CA VAL A 276 -15.60 6.39 -21.06
C VAL A 276 -14.09 6.63 -21.23
N CYS A 277 -13.29 6.17 -20.27
CA CYS A 277 -11.84 6.10 -20.41
C CYS A 277 -11.47 4.81 -21.15
N SER A 278 -11.55 4.85 -22.48
CA SER A 278 -11.06 3.79 -23.36
C SER A 278 -9.54 3.84 -23.44
N ASN A 279 -8.83 3.19 -22.52
CA ASN A 279 -7.37 2.97 -22.63
C ASN A 279 -6.90 1.73 -21.86
N ALA A 280 -7.46 0.57 -22.17
CA ALA A 280 -6.91 -0.72 -21.74
C ALA A 280 -6.77 -1.64 -22.97
N GLY A 281 -5.53 -1.86 -23.41
CA GLY A 281 -5.17 -2.86 -24.41
C GLY A 281 -4.45 -2.37 -25.68
N SER A 282 -3.76 -1.22 -25.62
CA SER A 282 -2.82 -0.84 -26.68
C SER A 282 -1.50 -1.62 -26.53
N ARG A 283 -1.09 -2.33 -27.59
CA ARG A 283 0.24 -2.96 -27.67
C ARG A 283 1.31 -1.87 -27.65
N GLN A 284 2.49 -2.15 -27.10
CA GLN A 284 3.59 -1.20 -27.01
C GLN A 284 4.84 -1.74 -27.71
N CYS A 285 5.63 -0.85 -28.30
CA CYS A 285 6.91 -1.19 -28.91
C CYS A 285 7.93 -1.54 -27.83
N ALA A 286 8.55 -2.72 -27.92
CA ALA A 286 9.54 -3.18 -26.95
C ALA A 286 10.82 -2.34 -26.80
N MET A 287 11.03 -1.35 -27.69
CA MET A 287 12.21 -0.48 -27.68
C MET A 287 11.91 0.95 -27.22
N CYS A 288 10.72 1.48 -27.54
CA CYS A 288 10.43 2.89 -27.33
C CYS A 288 9.08 3.14 -26.64
N ASP A 289 8.42 2.07 -26.20
CA ASP A 289 7.15 2.05 -25.45
C ASP A 289 5.97 2.76 -26.11
N LYS A 290 6.13 3.24 -27.36
CA LYS A 290 5.05 3.81 -28.16
C LYS A 290 3.98 2.77 -28.46
N GLU A 291 2.73 3.21 -28.40
CA GLU A 291 1.59 2.38 -28.77
C GLU A 291 1.68 1.91 -30.23
N VAL A 292 1.23 0.68 -30.45
CA VAL A 292 1.25 -0.03 -31.72
C VAL A 292 -0.16 -0.54 -31.98
N HIS A 293 -0.76 -0.09 -33.08
CA HIS A 293 -2.07 -0.57 -33.50
C HIS A 293 -1.93 -1.87 -34.30
N GLY A 294 -2.84 -2.82 -34.08
CA GLY A 294 -2.71 -4.25 -34.45
C GLY A 294 -2.34 -4.53 -35.91
N GLU A 295 -2.68 -3.65 -36.85
CA GLU A 295 -2.38 -3.84 -38.28
C GLU A 295 -0.97 -3.38 -38.71
N GLN A 296 -0.25 -2.63 -37.86
CA GLN A 296 1.10 -2.09 -38.16
C GLN A 296 2.20 -2.67 -37.26
N SER A 297 1.87 -3.66 -36.43
CA SER A 297 2.81 -4.23 -35.48
C SER A 297 3.81 -5.17 -36.16
N LEU A 298 5.11 -4.89 -36.00
CA LEU A 298 6.17 -5.75 -36.51
C LEU A 298 6.62 -6.68 -35.39
N CYS A 299 6.63 -7.99 -35.66
CA CYS A 299 7.22 -8.97 -34.76
C CYS A 299 8.65 -9.34 -35.20
N CYS A 300 9.47 -9.80 -34.26
CA CYS A 300 10.74 -10.42 -34.65
C CYS A 300 10.51 -11.63 -35.56
N GLY A 301 11.13 -11.65 -36.74
CA GLY A 301 10.93 -12.71 -37.73
C GLY A 301 11.38 -14.11 -37.30
N GLN A 302 12.25 -14.22 -36.28
CA GLN A 302 12.72 -15.52 -35.79
C GLN A 302 11.92 -16.03 -34.60
N CYS A 303 11.84 -15.25 -33.51
CA CYS A 303 11.16 -15.70 -32.30
C CYS A 303 9.67 -15.36 -32.26
N ARG A 304 9.19 -14.36 -33.03
CA ARG A 304 7.82 -13.81 -33.00
C ARG A 304 7.31 -13.29 -31.64
N ALA A 305 8.15 -13.34 -30.60
CA ALA A 305 7.80 -12.92 -29.24
C ALA A 305 7.70 -11.40 -29.08
N MET A 306 8.68 -10.63 -29.58
CA MET A 306 8.75 -9.19 -29.34
C MET A 306 8.03 -8.38 -30.42
N VAL A 307 7.31 -7.33 -30.00
CA VAL A 307 6.56 -6.42 -30.88
C VAL A 307 7.22 -5.05 -30.98
N TYR A 308 7.19 -4.48 -32.19
CA TYR A 308 7.83 -3.22 -32.55
C TYR A 308 6.89 -2.33 -33.36
N CYS A 309 7.04 -1.01 -33.22
CA CYS A 309 6.36 -0.03 -34.07
C CYS A 309 7.05 0.15 -35.44
N SER A 310 8.32 -0.25 -35.58
CA SER A 310 9.09 -0.07 -36.83
C SER A 310 10.30 -1.00 -36.91
N SER A 311 10.81 -1.21 -38.14
CA SER A 311 12.04 -1.96 -38.39
C SER A 311 13.28 -1.29 -37.81
N ILE A 312 13.25 0.03 -37.58
CA ILE A 312 14.31 0.79 -36.90
C ILE A 312 14.39 0.35 -35.44
N CYS A 313 13.27 0.39 -34.72
CA CYS A 313 13.19 -0.07 -33.33
C CYS A 313 13.57 -1.54 -33.18
N GLN A 314 13.17 -2.39 -34.14
CA GLN A 314 13.58 -3.79 -34.17
C GLN A 314 15.10 -3.95 -34.30
N LYS A 315 15.75 -3.24 -35.24
CA LYS A 315 17.20 -3.31 -35.45
C LYS A 315 17.98 -2.78 -34.25
N GLN A 316 17.46 -1.75 -33.59
CA GLN A 316 18.07 -1.20 -32.38
C GLN A 316 17.98 -2.19 -31.22
N HIS A 317 16.77 -2.68 -30.91
CA HIS A 317 16.56 -3.66 -29.84
C HIS A 317 17.34 -4.96 -30.09
N TRP A 318 17.47 -5.38 -31.36
CA TRP A 318 18.33 -6.50 -31.76
C TRP A 318 19.78 -6.33 -31.30
N LYS A 319 20.37 -5.14 -31.52
CA LYS A 319 21.76 -4.88 -31.16
C LYS A 319 21.97 -4.75 -29.66
N GLU A 320 21.02 -4.13 -28.95
CA GLU A 320 21.17 -3.82 -27.52
C GLU A 320 20.98 -5.06 -26.65
N THR A 321 19.87 -5.78 -26.79
CA THR A 321 19.49 -6.83 -25.81
C THR A 321 18.80 -8.05 -26.44
N HIS A 322 18.07 -7.91 -27.55
CA HIS A 322 17.24 -9.01 -28.06
C HIS A 322 18.04 -10.14 -28.73
N LYS A 323 19.18 -9.85 -29.37
CA LYS A 323 19.96 -10.87 -30.10
C LYS A 323 20.36 -12.07 -29.22
N SER A 324 20.77 -11.82 -27.97
CA SER A 324 21.14 -12.90 -27.04
C SER A 324 19.94 -13.68 -26.52
N MET A 325 18.74 -13.08 -26.50
CA MET A 325 17.52 -13.67 -25.95
C MET A 325 16.62 -14.30 -27.02
N CYS A 326 16.81 -13.98 -28.30
CA CYS A 326 15.91 -14.39 -29.39
C CYS A 326 15.78 -15.92 -29.51
N GLY A 327 16.89 -16.66 -29.37
CA GLY A 327 16.85 -18.13 -29.41
C GLY A 327 16.03 -18.71 -28.27
N LEU A 328 16.18 -18.17 -27.04
CA LEU A 328 15.38 -18.58 -25.89
C LEU A 328 13.89 -18.30 -26.10
N TYR A 329 13.57 -17.10 -26.61
CA TYR A 329 12.17 -16.71 -26.85
C TYR A 329 11.51 -17.57 -27.92
N LYS A 330 12.27 -18.00 -28.93
CA LYS A 330 11.77 -18.92 -29.95
C LYS A 330 11.31 -20.26 -29.32
N VAL A 331 12.17 -20.86 -28.49
CA VAL A 331 11.82 -22.11 -27.78
C VAL A 331 10.61 -21.92 -26.88
N MET A 332 10.50 -20.78 -26.19
CA MET A 332 9.35 -20.49 -25.34
C MET A 332 8.04 -20.32 -26.12
N MET A 333 8.09 -19.71 -27.31
CA MET A 333 6.93 -19.60 -28.19
C MET A 333 6.51 -20.97 -28.75
N GLU A 334 7.46 -21.87 -29.01
CA GLU A 334 7.16 -23.24 -29.47
C GLU A 334 6.42 -24.07 -28.39
N LYS A 335 6.70 -23.81 -27.09
CA LYS A 335 6.01 -24.46 -25.95
C LYS A 335 4.61 -23.91 -25.66
N GLU A 336 4.15 -22.88 -26.37
CA GLU A 336 2.86 -22.24 -26.08
C GLU A 336 1.69 -23.23 -26.14
N GLU A 337 1.71 -24.15 -27.12
CA GLU A 337 0.65 -25.15 -27.27
C GLU A 337 0.61 -26.17 -26.13
N GLU A 338 1.77 -26.49 -25.55
CA GLU A 338 1.89 -27.40 -24.39
C GLU A 338 1.39 -26.73 -23.11
N LEU A 339 1.59 -25.41 -22.99
CA LEU A 339 1.17 -24.62 -21.84
C LEU A 339 -0.32 -24.23 -21.89
N ALA A 340 -0.96 -24.26 -23.06
CA ALA A 340 -2.37 -23.92 -23.21
C ALA A 340 -3.28 -25.02 -22.66
N MET A 341 -4.20 -24.68 -21.77
CA MET A 341 -5.21 -25.60 -21.25
C MET A 341 -6.41 -25.66 -22.20
N LYS A 342 -6.52 -26.75 -22.98
CA LYS A 342 -7.59 -26.91 -23.98
C LYS A 342 -8.87 -27.57 -23.45
N ILE A 343 -8.96 -27.80 -22.14
CA ILE A 343 -10.13 -28.45 -21.51
C ILE A 343 -11.31 -27.50 -21.31
N PHE A 344 -11.08 -26.19 -21.27
CA PHE A 344 -12.12 -25.21 -20.97
C PHE A 344 -12.90 -24.79 -22.21
N MET A 345 -14.19 -24.57 -22.03
CA MET A 345 -15.11 -24.19 -23.11
C MET A 345 -15.34 -22.67 -23.18
N PHE A 346 -14.93 -21.91 -22.16
CA PHE A 346 -14.95 -20.45 -22.18
C PHE A 346 -13.71 -19.86 -22.88
N PRO A 347 -13.78 -18.61 -23.38
CA PRO A 347 -12.64 -17.98 -24.03
C PRO A 347 -11.44 -17.86 -23.09
N CYS A 348 -10.33 -18.52 -23.41
CA CYS A 348 -9.11 -18.52 -22.58
C CYS A 348 -8.09 -17.45 -23.02
N ALA A 349 -8.55 -16.40 -23.71
CA ALA A 349 -7.73 -15.26 -24.12
C ALA A 349 -8.47 -13.97 -23.81
N ALA A 350 -7.89 -13.14 -22.94
CA ALA A 350 -8.47 -11.88 -22.50
C ALA A 350 -7.68 -10.67 -23.05
N ASP A 351 -7.65 -10.53 -24.38
CA ASP A 351 -6.94 -9.41 -25.06
C ASP A 351 -7.46 -8.04 -24.59
N GLN A 352 -8.77 -7.97 -24.35
CA GLN A 352 -9.48 -6.79 -23.88
C GLN A 352 -10.29 -7.21 -22.65
N PRO A 353 -9.78 -7.02 -21.42
CA PRO A 353 -10.39 -7.59 -20.21
C PRO A 353 -11.87 -7.24 -20.03
N CYS A 354 -12.28 -6.00 -20.32
CA CYS A 354 -13.69 -5.60 -20.25
C CYS A 354 -14.56 -6.38 -21.26
N LYS A 355 -14.15 -6.46 -22.52
CA LYS A 355 -14.89 -7.20 -23.57
C LYS A 355 -14.96 -8.69 -23.27
N TRP A 356 -13.89 -9.24 -22.71
CA TRP A 356 -13.83 -10.64 -22.29
C TRP A 356 -14.85 -10.91 -21.17
N LEU A 357 -14.87 -10.07 -20.13
CA LEU A 357 -15.86 -10.16 -19.05
C LEU A 357 -17.30 -9.93 -19.54
N GLU A 358 -17.50 -9.06 -20.54
CA GLU A 358 -18.82 -8.82 -21.17
C GLU A 358 -19.30 -10.06 -21.93
N SER A 359 -18.42 -10.76 -22.64
CA SER A 359 -18.78 -11.99 -23.35
C SER A 359 -19.20 -13.14 -22.41
N LEU A 360 -18.84 -13.04 -21.14
CA LEU A 360 -19.17 -13.98 -20.08
C LEU A 360 -20.29 -13.45 -19.16
N ASP A 361 -20.88 -12.29 -19.45
CA ASP A 361 -21.88 -11.60 -18.64
C ASP A 361 -21.50 -11.43 -17.15
N ILE A 362 -20.22 -11.17 -16.87
CA ILE A 362 -19.69 -10.98 -15.51
C ILE A 362 -18.95 -9.63 -15.35
N HIS A 363 -18.97 -8.79 -16.39
CA HIS A 363 -18.36 -7.47 -16.35
C HIS A 363 -19.04 -6.60 -15.28
N GLN A 364 -18.23 -5.89 -14.48
CA GLN A 364 -18.69 -5.04 -13.38
C GLN A 364 -19.38 -5.78 -12.22
N LYS A 365 -19.38 -7.12 -12.20
CA LYS A 365 -20.06 -7.93 -11.19
C LYS A 365 -19.08 -8.58 -10.21
N GLY A 366 -19.48 -8.72 -8.94
CA GLY A 366 -18.76 -9.49 -7.92
C GLY A 366 -17.24 -9.25 -7.82
N MET A 367 -16.50 -10.34 -7.64
CA MET A 367 -15.03 -10.41 -7.58
C MET A 367 -14.35 -10.13 -8.93
N TRP A 368 -15.08 -10.33 -10.04
CA TRP A 368 -14.59 -10.14 -11.41
C TRP A 368 -14.23 -8.70 -11.74
N ARG A 369 -14.73 -7.74 -10.96
CA ARG A 369 -14.37 -6.33 -11.03
C ARG A 369 -12.87 -6.07 -10.95
N ARG A 370 -12.08 -6.96 -10.32
CA ARG A 370 -10.60 -6.87 -10.28
C ARG A 370 -9.88 -7.41 -11.51
N ARG A 371 -10.59 -8.06 -12.44
CA ARG A 371 -10.00 -8.58 -13.68
C ARG A 371 -9.88 -7.52 -14.77
N CYS A 372 -10.42 -6.32 -14.56
CA CYS A 372 -10.29 -5.19 -15.48
C CYS A 372 -9.95 -3.89 -14.73
N SER A 373 -9.61 -2.83 -15.47
CA SER A 373 -9.18 -1.55 -14.90
C SER A 373 -10.32 -0.63 -14.46
N CYS A 374 -11.59 -0.99 -14.69
CA CYS A 374 -12.73 -0.12 -14.39
C CYS A 374 -12.82 0.28 -12.90
N TYR A 375 -12.41 -0.60 -11.98
CA TYR A 375 -12.37 -0.33 -10.54
C TYR A 375 -10.95 -0.11 -10.00
N SER A 376 -9.99 0.27 -10.86
CA SER A 376 -8.63 0.60 -10.41
C SER A 376 -8.58 1.78 -9.44
N HIS A 377 -9.60 2.65 -9.45
CA HIS A 377 -9.75 3.75 -8.51
C HIS A 377 -10.16 3.31 -7.10
N CYS A 378 -10.72 2.10 -6.94
CA CYS A 378 -11.05 1.55 -5.63
C CYS A 378 -9.82 0.84 -5.04
N PRO A 379 -9.40 1.16 -3.80
CA PRO A 379 -8.32 0.42 -3.14
C PRO A 379 -8.65 -1.07 -3.03
N PHE A 380 -7.63 -1.93 -3.07
CA PHE A 380 -7.79 -3.38 -2.92
C PHE A 380 -8.48 -3.75 -1.59
N GLY A 381 -9.30 -4.80 -1.60
CA GLY A 381 -10.09 -5.25 -0.45
C GLY A 381 -11.29 -4.36 -0.07
N LEU A 382 -11.48 -3.22 -0.75
CA LEU A 382 -12.58 -2.27 -0.49
C LEU A 382 -13.56 -2.16 -1.66
N LEU A 383 -13.68 -3.18 -2.52
CA LEU A 383 -14.76 -3.21 -3.49
C LEU A 383 -16.12 -3.21 -2.79
N PRO A 384 -17.08 -2.36 -3.19
CA PRO A 384 -18.42 -2.36 -2.61
C PRO A 384 -19.09 -3.72 -2.80
N VAL A 385 -19.43 -4.40 -1.70
CA VAL A 385 -20.16 -5.68 -1.74
C VAL A 385 -21.65 -5.37 -1.76
N LYS A 386 -22.35 -5.84 -2.80
CA LYS A 386 -23.78 -5.56 -3.00
C LYS A 386 -24.72 -6.64 -2.44
N GLY A 387 -24.20 -7.81 -2.07
CA GLY A 387 -25.02 -8.91 -1.53
C GLY A 387 -24.23 -10.16 -1.15
N GLY A 388 -24.83 -11.35 -1.29
CA GLY A 388 -24.33 -12.62 -0.75
C GLY A 388 -23.23 -13.30 -1.57
N LEU A 389 -23.05 -14.62 -1.37
CA LEU A 389 -22.06 -15.42 -2.12
C LEU A 389 -22.31 -15.40 -3.63
N TRP A 390 -23.57 -15.53 -4.05
CA TRP A 390 -23.98 -15.45 -5.45
C TRP A 390 -23.59 -14.11 -6.10
N ASP A 391 -23.85 -12.99 -5.41
CA ASP A 391 -23.43 -11.65 -5.86
C ASP A 391 -21.91 -11.52 -5.93
N SER A 392 -21.19 -12.19 -5.02
CA SER A 392 -19.73 -12.20 -4.98
C SER A 392 -19.12 -12.92 -6.20
N TRP A 393 -19.77 -13.98 -6.69
CA TRP A 393 -19.39 -14.65 -7.95
C TRP A 393 -19.92 -13.96 -9.21
N GLY A 394 -20.58 -12.81 -9.05
CA GLY A 394 -21.03 -11.97 -10.15
C GLY A 394 -22.35 -12.41 -10.76
N GLY A 395 -23.19 -13.13 -9.99
CA GLY A 395 -24.51 -13.56 -10.45
C GLY A 395 -24.48 -14.74 -11.43
N LEU A 396 -23.40 -15.52 -11.43
CA LEU A 396 -23.34 -16.80 -12.15
C LEU A 396 -24.43 -17.75 -11.65
N ASP A 397 -24.87 -18.68 -12.50
CA ASP A 397 -25.82 -19.71 -12.11
C ASP A 397 -25.26 -20.57 -10.97
N ASP A 398 -26.13 -21.11 -10.11
CA ASP A 398 -25.72 -21.86 -8.89
C ASP A 398 -24.87 -23.11 -9.14
N GLU A 399 -24.84 -23.59 -10.39
CA GLU A 399 -24.03 -24.73 -10.83
C GLU A 399 -22.71 -24.30 -11.50
N ASP A 400 -22.50 -23.00 -11.71
CA ASP A 400 -21.32 -22.42 -12.37
C ASP A 400 -20.28 -21.87 -11.39
N TYR A 401 -20.48 -21.97 -10.08
CA TYR A 401 -19.49 -21.58 -9.08
C TYR A 401 -19.46 -22.56 -7.88
N PRO A 402 -18.33 -22.70 -7.17
CA PRO A 402 -18.24 -23.63 -6.07
C PRO A 402 -19.14 -23.19 -4.91
N ARG A 403 -19.96 -24.13 -4.43
CA ARG A 403 -20.78 -23.91 -3.23
C ARG A 403 -19.90 -23.73 -1.99
N ASP A 404 -20.29 -22.83 -1.10
CA ASP A 404 -19.63 -22.58 0.19
C ASP A 404 -19.93 -23.69 1.20
N SER A 405 -19.46 -24.90 0.89
CA SER A 405 -19.63 -26.07 1.74
C SER A 405 -18.49 -27.08 1.53
N PRO A 406 -18.08 -27.78 2.61
CA PRO A 406 -17.24 -28.98 2.51
C PRO A 406 -17.96 -30.14 1.82
N PHE A 407 -17.21 -31.10 1.31
CA PHE A 407 -17.74 -32.30 0.66
C PHE A 407 -18.38 -33.26 1.67
N HIS A 408 -19.71 -33.39 1.63
CA HIS A 408 -20.49 -34.26 2.53
C HIS A 408 -20.41 -35.75 2.16
N ASN A 409 -20.11 -36.08 0.88
CA ASN A 409 -20.18 -37.44 0.36
C ASN A 409 -19.01 -38.37 0.78
N HIS A 410 -18.05 -37.89 1.57
CA HIS A 410 -16.98 -38.70 2.18
C HIS A 410 -17.16 -38.95 3.69
N LEU A 411 -18.31 -38.54 4.25
CA LEU A 411 -18.65 -38.76 5.67
C LEU A 411 -19.61 -39.95 5.88
N ARG A 412 -20.10 -40.59 4.81
CA ARG A 412 -21.18 -41.59 4.91
C ARG A 412 -20.71 -42.98 5.38
N ASP A 413 -19.42 -43.30 5.28
CA ASP A 413 -18.88 -44.65 5.60
C ASP A 413 -17.71 -44.66 6.63
N GLY A 414 -17.49 -43.58 7.39
CA GLY A 414 -16.50 -43.57 8.48
C GLY A 414 -15.02 -43.63 8.05
N ILE A 415 -14.73 -43.67 6.74
CA ILE A 415 -13.38 -43.58 6.17
C ILE A 415 -13.41 -42.53 5.07
N SER A 416 -12.92 -41.31 5.37
CA SER A 416 -12.78 -40.27 4.35
C SER A 416 -11.61 -40.60 3.43
N SER A 417 -11.89 -40.98 2.19
CA SER A 417 -10.87 -41.05 1.15
C SER A 417 -10.21 -39.67 0.99
N PRO A 418 -8.88 -39.56 0.97
CA PRO A 418 -8.22 -38.28 0.88
C PRO A 418 -8.51 -37.64 -0.49
N ILE A 419 -8.98 -36.40 -0.49
CA ILE A 419 -9.04 -35.57 -1.70
C ILE A 419 -7.61 -35.37 -2.18
N LEU A 420 -7.31 -35.86 -3.37
CA LEU A 420 -6.04 -35.67 -4.06
C LEU A 420 -6.34 -35.03 -5.41
N LEU A 421 -6.05 -33.73 -5.52
CA LEU A 421 -6.24 -32.98 -6.75
C LEU A 421 -4.88 -32.71 -7.41
N SER A 422 -4.76 -33.09 -8.67
CA SER A 422 -3.56 -32.99 -9.47
C SER A 422 -3.68 -31.94 -10.57
N PHE A 423 -4.89 -31.63 -11.06
CA PHE A 423 -5.14 -30.61 -12.08
C PHE A 423 -6.62 -30.17 -12.13
N TRP A 424 -6.94 -29.18 -12.97
CA TRP A 424 -8.27 -28.55 -13.05
C TRP A 424 -9.44 -29.48 -13.36
N LEU A 425 -9.28 -30.48 -14.24
CA LEU A 425 -10.40 -31.37 -14.60
C LEU A 425 -10.89 -32.15 -13.39
N GLU A 426 -9.99 -32.61 -12.52
CA GLU A 426 -10.34 -33.30 -11.28
C GLU A 426 -11.10 -32.37 -10.34
N TYR A 427 -10.68 -31.10 -10.24
CA TYR A 427 -11.37 -30.10 -9.43
C TYR A 427 -12.79 -29.79 -9.95
N TYR A 428 -12.94 -29.56 -11.26
CA TYR A 428 -14.23 -29.28 -11.89
C TYR A 428 -15.17 -30.48 -11.74
N ASN A 429 -14.68 -31.71 -11.94
CA ASN A 429 -15.45 -32.93 -11.69
C ASN A 429 -15.87 -33.06 -10.23
N LEU A 430 -14.94 -32.83 -9.29
CA LEU A 430 -15.20 -32.91 -7.85
C LEU A 430 -16.28 -31.92 -7.42
N ARG A 431 -16.23 -30.69 -7.94
CA ARG A 431 -17.22 -29.63 -7.66
C ARG A 431 -18.46 -29.69 -8.55
N SER A 432 -18.53 -30.63 -9.48
CA SER A 432 -19.60 -30.74 -10.48
C SER A 432 -19.80 -29.45 -11.30
N LEU A 433 -18.71 -28.73 -11.55
CA LEU A 433 -18.71 -27.49 -12.34
C LEU A 433 -18.59 -27.81 -13.84
N PRO A 434 -19.34 -27.14 -14.71
CA PRO A 434 -19.16 -27.30 -16.15
C PRO A 434 -17.89 -26.59 -16.62
N LEU A 435 -17.23 -27.14 -17.66
CA LEU A 435 -16.01 -26.56 -18.23
C LEU A 435 -16.23 -25.21 -18.94
N SER A 436 -17.49 -24.77 -19.07
CA SER A 436 -17.87 -23.41 -19.49
C SER A 436 -17.75 -22.38 -18.38
N SER A 437 -17.72 -22.80 -17.11
CA SER A 437 -17.60 -21.87 -15.98
C SER A 437 -16.19 -21.24 -15.91
N PRO A 438 -16.08 -19.90 -15.86
CA PRO A 438 -14.79 -19.20 -15.88
C PRO A 438 -14.06 -19.17 -14.53
N VAL A 439 -14.62 -19.76 -13.47
CA VAL A 439 -14.14 -19.60 -12.07
C VAL A 439 -12.68 -19.99 -11.85
N ALA A 440 -12.10 -20.84 -12.70
CA ALA A 440 -10.68 -21.19 -12.68
C ALA A 440 -9.74 -19.97 -12.70
N ASP A 441 -10.15 -18.86 -13.32
CA ASP A 441 -9.32 -17.66 -13.42
C ASP A 441 -9.10 -16.98 -12.05
N ILE A 442 -10.15 -16.88 -11.22
CA ILE A 442 -10.04 -16.38 -9.83
C ILE A 442 -9.49 -17.50 -8.93
N LEU A 443 -10.05 -18.71 -9.03
CA LEU A 443 -9.70 -19.85 -8.17
C LEU A 443 -8.24 -20.31 -8.33
N SER A 444 -7.55 -19.90 -9.40
CA SER A 444 -6.12 -20.14 -9.54
C SER A 444 -5.33 -19.72 -8.29
N HIS A 445 -5.70 -18.62 -7.63
CA HIS A 445 -4.99 -18.14 -6.43
C HIS A 445 -5.18 -19.08 -5.22
N PRO A 446 -6.41 -19.36 -4.75
CA PRO A 446 -6.61 -20.30 -3.64
C PRO A 446 -6.18 -21.73 -3.98
N LEU A 447 -6.39 -22.23 -5.20
CA LEU A 447 -6.00 -23.59 -5.56
C LEU A 447 -4.47 -23.75 -5.68
N THR A 448 -3.75 -22.69 -6.04
CA THR A 448 -2.29 -22.67 -5.95
C THR A 448 -1.81 -22.76 -4.50
N VAL A 449 -2.45 -22.01 -3.59
CA VAL A 449 -2.17 -22.11 -2.14
C VAL A 449 -2.46 -23.52 -1.62
N TYR A 450 -3.61 -24.10 -1.99
CA TYR A 450 -3.97 -25.48 -1.66
C TYR A 450 -2.90 -26.47 -2.15
N HIS A 451 -2.46 -26.35 -3.40
CA HIS A 451 -1.43 -27.21 -3.99
C HIS A 451 -0.10 -27.09 -3.25
N ILE A 452 0.32 -25.87 -2.90
CA ILE A 452 1.52 -25.64 -2.10
C ILE A 452 1.40 -26.33 -0.72
N LEU A 453 0.27 -26.15 -0.03
CA LEU A 453 0.07 -26.70 1.32
C LEU A 453 -0.04 -28.22 1.37
N THR A 454 -0.60 -28.85 0.33
CA THR A 454 -0.97 -30.27 0.35
C THR A 454 -0.07 -31.18 -0.50
N ALA A 455 0.62 -30.62 -1.50
CA ALA A 455 1.50 -31.38 -2.39
C ALA A 455 2.97 -30.99 -2.27
N LEU A 456 3.29 -29.69 -2.17
CA LEU A 456 4.68 -29.21 -2.22
C LEU A 456 5.34 -29.08 -0.84
N SER A 457 4.61 -28.60 0.16
CA SER A 457 5.11 -28.43 1.54
C SER A 457 4.83 -29.67 2.38
N ILE A 458 5.84 -30.54 2.52
CA ILE A 458 5.73 -31.78 3.31
C ILE A 458 5.36 -31.48 4.77
N SER A 459 5.97 -30.44 5.36
CA SER A 459 5.69 -30.01 6.74
C SER A 459 4.23 -29.61 6.93
N SER A 460 3.73 -28.72 6.06
CA SER A 460 2.34 -28.24 6.12
C SER A 460 1.34 -29.38 5.94
N LYS A 461 1.57 -30.24 4.95
CA LYS A 461 0.73 -31.42 4.69
C LYS A 461 0.61 -32.31 5.94
N ASN A 462 1.74 -32.59 6.59
CA ASN A 462 1.78 -33.44 7.79
C ASN A 462 1.06 -32.79 8.99
N LEU A 463 1.16 -31.47 9.15
CA LEU A 463 0.45 -30.73 10.20
C LEU A 463 -1.06 -30.77 9.98
N LEU A 464 -1.52 -30.50 8.76
CA LEU A 464 -2.95 -30.52 8.41
C LEU A 464 -3.55 -31.91 8.58
N PHE A 465 -2.83 -32.96 8.13
CA PHE A 465 -3.27 -34.35 8.31
C PHE A 465 -3.39 -34.76 9.78
N LYS A 466 -2.55 -34.19 10.67
CA LYS A 466 -2.61 -34.39 12.12
C LYS A 466 -3.63 -33.50 12.83
N GLY A 467 -4.44 -32.74 12.11
CA GLY A 467 -5.44 -31.84 12.70
C GLY A 467 -4.86 -30.57 13.32
N LYS A 468 -3.62 -30.19 13.00
CA LYS A 468 -2.97 -28.99 13.55
C LYS A 468 -3.23 -27.77 12.67
N GLU A 469 -3.08 -26.59 13.26
CA GLU A 469 -3.15 -25.31 12.56
C GLU A 469 -1.86 -25.07 11.74
N VAL A 470 -2.01 -24.60 10.51
CA VAL A 470 -0.91 -24.16 9.64
C VAL A 470 -1.01 -22.65 9.42
N ILE A 471 -0.01 -21.93 9.92
CA ILE A 471 0.23 -20.51 9.64
C ILE A 471 0.98 -20.34 8.32
N LEU A 472 0.32 -19.71 7.35
CA LEU A 472 0.86 -19.32 6.05
C LEU A 472 1.01 -17.80 6.01
N HIS A 473 2.19 -17.30 5.67
CA HIS A 473 2.37 -15.88 5.35
C HIS A 473 2.25 -15.69 3.84
N TYR A 474 1.25 -14.91 3.42
CA TYR A 474 0.98 -14.55 2.03
C TYR A 474 1.55 -13.16 1.78
N LEU A 475 2.54 -13.01 0.89
CA LEU A 475 3.23 -11.74 0.67
C LEU A 475 2.75 -11.02 -0.58
N GLY A 476 2.52 -9.72 -0.46
CA GLY A 476 2.12 -8.84 -1.55
C GLY A 476 0.72 -9.10 -2.10
N PRO A 477 -0.33 -9.22 -1.26
CA PRO A 477 -1.70 -9.35 -1.76
C PRO A 477 -2.14 -8.07 -2.49
N GLU A 478 -2.77 -8.22 -3.65
CA GLU A 478 -3.35 -7.11 -4.42
C GLU A 478 -4.84 -7.42 -4.67
N GLY A 479 -5.18 -7.92 -5.87
CA GLY A 479 -6.54 -8.33 -6.22
C GLY A 479 -7.09 -9.42 -5.29
N GLU A 480 -6.21 -10.22 -4.68
CA GLU A 480 -6.56 -11.26 -3.72
C GLU A 480 -7.29 -10.73 -2.48
N LEU A 481 -7.09 -9.46 -2.12
CA LEU A 481 -7.81 -8.83 -1.01
C LEU A 481 -9.33 -8.73 -1.29
N ASP A 482 -9.73 -8.62 -2.56
CA ASP A 482 -11.14 -8.66 -2.94
C ASP A 482 -11.63 -10.07 -3.32
N TRP A 483 -10.73 -11.04 -3.44
CA TRP A 483 -11.05 -12.44 -3.72
C TRP A 483 -11.10 -13.30 -2.45
N MET A 484 -11.12 -12.66 -1.27
CA MET A 484 -11.21 -13.32 0.02
C MET A 484 -12.28 -14.44 0.08
N PRO A 485 -13.53 -14.27 -0.43
CA PRO A 485 -14.52 -15.35 -0.43
C PRO A 485 -14.04 -16.62 -1.15
N ALA A 486 -13.24 -16.50 -2.21
CA ALA A 486 -12.70 -17.64 -2.94
C ALA A 486 -11.67 -18.45 -2.13
N PHE A 487 -11.04 -17.85 -1.12
CA PHE A 487 -10.10 -18.56 -0.23
C PHE A 487 -10.79 -19.54 0.74
N ALA A 488 -12.12 -19.47 0.89
CA ALA A 488 -12.89 -20.50 1.60
C ALA A 488 -12.64 -21.90 1.01
N GLU A 489 -12.43 -21.95 -0.32
CA GLU A 489 -12.24 -23.17 -1.07
C GLU A 489 -11.05 -24.00 -0.60
N VAL A 490 -9.98 -23.32 -0.15
CA VAL A 490 -8.80 -24.01 0.42
C VAL A 490 -9.22 -24.89 1.60
N GLY A 491 -10.07 -24.36 2.48
CA GLY A 491 -10.56 -25.07 3.67
C GLY A 491 -11.50 -26.23 3.34
N HIS A 492 -12.35 -26.08 2.33
CA HIS A 492 -13.26 -27.13 1.88
C HIS A 492 -12.55 -28.34 1.28
N LEU A 493 -11.38 -28.12 0.68
CA LEU A 493 -10.58 -29.15 0.04
C LEU A 493 -9.63 -29.88 1.00
N LEU A 494 -9.46 -29.41 2.24
CA LEU A 494 -8.53 -30.03 3.19
C LEU A 494 -9.03 -31.38 3.73
N ASN A 495 -8.14 -32.37 3.65
CA ASN A 495 -8.28 -33.62 4.37
C ASN A 495 -8.09 -33.40 5.90
N GLY A 496 -8.80 -34.18 6.72
CA GLY A 496 -8.67 -34.13 8.20
C GLY A 496 -9.37 -32.93 8.86
N LEU A 497 -8.94 -32.54 10.07
CA LEU A 497 -9.54 -31.47 10.89
C LEU A 497 -8.63 -30.24 11.10
N GLY A 498 -7.48 -30.16 10.42
CA GLY A 498 -6.53 -29.05 10.57
C GLY A 498 -7.07 -27.70 10.08
N ASN A 499 -6.58 -26.60 10.64
CA ASN A 499 -7.01 -25.24 10.28
C ASN A 499 -5.89 -24.49 9.56
N ILE A 500 -6.24 -23.46 8.81
CA ILE A 500 -5.27 -22.59 8.14
C ILE A 500 -5.44 -21.17 8.64
N GLN A 501 -4.33 -20.55 9.06
CA GLN A 501 -4.25 -19.12 9.28
C GLN A 501 -3.41 -18.50 8.16
N ILE A 502 -4.02 -17.71 7.30
CA ILE A 502 -3.37 -16.93 6.24
C ILE A 502 -3.12 -15.53 6.80
N VAL A 503 -1.85 -15.13 6.88
CA VAL A 503 -1.48 -13.76 7.22
C VAL A 503 -1.04 -13.07 5.93
N MET A 504 -1.90 -12.23 5.36
CA MET A 504 -1.62 -11.49 4.14
C MET A 504 -0.90 -10.17 4.50
N VAL A 505 0.35 -10.05 4.08
CA VAL A 505 1.25 -8.93 4.42
C VAL A 505 1.66 -8.19 3.15
N GLY A 506 1.38 -6.89 3.06
CA GLY A 506 1.85 -6.07 1.95
C GLY A 506 1.55 -4.59 2.09
N PRO A 507 2.26 -3.72 1.34
CA PRO A 507 2.06 -2.27 1.38
C PRO A 507 0.69 -1.82 0.83
N GLU A 508 0.12 -2.62 -0.09
CA GLU A 508 -1.15 -2.38 -0.76
C GLU A 508 -2.39 -2.72 0.09
N VAL A 509 -2.20 -3.36 1.24
CA VAL A 509 -3.29 -3.58 2.20
C VAL A 509 -3.78 -2.22 2.70
N PRO A 510 -5.09 -1.88 2.59
CA PRO A 510 -5.61 -0.62 3.09
C PRO A 510 -5.42 -0.47 4.60
N THR A 511 -5.19 0.77 5.04
CA THR A 511 -5.06 1.09 6.48
C THR A 511 -6.28 0.66 7.28
N THR A 512 -7.48 0.79 6.72
CA THR A 512 -8.75 0.41 7.35
C THR A 512 -8.89 -1.09 7.55
N LEU A 513 -8.14 -1.89 6.79
CA LEU A 513 -8.16 -3.36 6.88
C LEU A 513 -6.96 -3.91 7.66
N SER A 514 -5.90 -3.13 7.87
CA SER A 514 -4.72 -3.59 8.60
C SER A 514 -5.06 -3.92 10.06
N GLY A 515 -4.60 -5.07 10.54
CA GLY A 515 -4.88 -5.59 11.88
C GLY A 515 -6.20 -6.34 11.99
N THR A 516 -7.03 -6.35 10.94
CA THR A 516 -8.29 -7.10 10.94
C THR A 516 -8.04 -8.61 10.77
N THR A 517 -8.93 -9.41 11.36
CA THR A 517 -8.95 -10.87 11.23
C THR A 517 -10.34 -11.30 10.80
N SER A 518 -10.44 -11.98 9.66
CA SER A 518 -11.69 -12.47 9.10
C SER A 518 -11.68 -14.00 9.06
N GLY A 519 -12.72 -14.63 9.61
CA GLY A 519 -12.97 -16.06 9.37
C GLY A 519 -13.59 -16.25 8.00
N ILE A 520 -13.01 -17.12 7.17
CA ILE A 520 -13.50 -17.44 5.83
C ILE A 520 -13.80 -18.95 5.80
N GLY A 521 -15.08 -19.29 5.71
CA GLY A 521 -15.52 -20.68 5.93
C GLY A 521 -15.22 -21.17 7.35
N SER A 522 -15.25 -22.49 7.55
CA SER A 522 -15.09 -23.09 8.89
C SER A 522 -13.64 -23.31 9.32
N ARG A 523 -12.69 -23.31 8.38
CA ARG A 523 -11.30 -23.77 8.61
C ARG A 523 -10.21 -22.80 8.16
N VAL A 524 -10.57 -21.66 7.58
CA VAL A 524 -9.61 -20.65 7.12
C VAL A 524 -9.83 -19.35 7.87
N ARG A 525 -8.73 -18.77 8.37
CA ARG A 525 -8.71 -17.46 9.00
C ARG A 525 -7.73 -16.59 8.25
N VAL A 526 -8.12 -15.37 7.91
CA VAL A 526 -7.28 -14.42 7.18
C VAL A 526 -7.02 -13.20 8.05
N ASN A 527 -5.75 -12.90 8.28
CA ASN A 527 -5.28 -11.71 8.97
C ASN A 527 -4.64 -10.77 7.95
N LEU A 528 -5.04 -9.50 7.93
CA LEU A 528 -4.53 -8.53 6.98
C LEU A 528 -3.55 -7.59 7.68
N VAL A 529 -2.37 -7.39 7.09
CA VAL A 529 -1.30 -6.58 7.69
C VAL A 529 -0.72 -5.66 6.64
N ARG A 530 -0.86 -4.35 6.85
CA ARG A 530 -0.23 -3.35 6.00
C ARG A 530 1.21 -3.12 6.44
N GLY A 531 2.15 -3.30 5.53
CA GLY A 531 3.56 -3.00 5.79
C GLY A 531 4.51 -3.78 4.89
N VAL A 532 5.81 -3.57 5.12
CA VAL A 532 6.86 -4.34 4.43
C VAL A 532 7.20 -5.56 5.29
N TYR A 533 7.30 -6.74 4.66
CA TYR A 533 7.32 -8.01 5.39
C TYR A 533 8.39 -8.09 6.48
N GLN A 534 9.61 -7.60 6.22
CA GLN A 534 10.72 -7.64 7.19
C GLN A 534 10.48 -6.81 8.46
N GLU A 535 9.62 -5.79 8.39
CA GLU A 535 9.29 -4.95 9.55
C GLU A 535 8.16 -5.59 10.37
N GLU A 536 7.16 -6.14 9.67
CA GLU A 536 5.96 -6.69 10.31
C GLU A 536 6.17 -8.10 10.88
N ALA A 537 7.01 -8.93 10.25
CA ALA A 537 7.15 -10.35 10.58
C ALA A 537 7.71 -10.65 11.99
N THR A 538 8.18 -9.63 12.72
CA THR A 538 8.58 -9.75 14.14
C THR A 538 7.37 -9.74 15.08
N TYR A 539 6.27 -9.12 14.66
CA TYR A 539 5.03 -9.02 15.45
C TYR A 539 4.00 -10.10 15.09
N LEU A 540 4.30 -10.90 14.07
CA LEU A 540 3.42 -11.95 13.56
C LEU A 540 3.82 -13.34 14.11
N PRO A 541 2.87 -14.28 14.21
CA PRO A 541 3.18 -15.67 14.50
C PRO A 541 4.24 -16.22 13.53
N THR A 542 5.04 -17.18 14.00
CA THR A 542 6.05 -17.78 13.12
C THR A 542 5.38 -18.59 12.00
N PRO A 543 5.66 -18.32 10.72
CA PRO A 543 5.04 -19.04 9.62
C PRO A 543 5.61 -20.45 9.50
N HIS A 544 4.76 -21.42 9.15
CA HIS A 544 5.20 -22.72 8.68
C HIS A 544 5.58 -22.70 7.20
N VAL A 545 4.98 -21.79 6.43
CA VAL A 545 5.22 -21.60 5.00
C VAL A 545 5.01 -20.14 4.60
N VAL A 546 5.81 -19.67 3.66
CA VAL A 546 5.64 -18.36 3.02
C VAL A 546 5.23 -18.58 1.56
N VAL A 547 4.24 -17.82 1.08
CA VAL A 547 3.78 -17.85 -0.30
C VAL A 547 3.75 -16.44 -0.87
N ALA A 548 4.27 -16.25 -2.07
CA ALA A 548 4.14 -15.01 -2.83
C ALA A 548 3.71 -15.36 -4.25
N LEU A 549 2.47 -15.02 -4.59
CA LEU A 549 1.93 -15.31 -5.91
C LEU A 549 2.23 -14.16 -6.88
N ASN A 550 2.47 -14.48 -8.15
CA ASN A 550 2.79 -13.50 -9.21
C ASN A 550 3.84 -12.45 -8.77
N CYS A 551 4.85 -12.91 -8.03
CA CYS A 551 5.60 -12.08 -7.08
C CYS A 551 6.51 -11.01 -7.70
N GLY A 552 6.90 -11.16 -8.98
CA GLY A 552 7.73 -10.19 -9.68
C GLY A 552 8.99 -9.80 -8.90
N LEU A 553 9.75 -10.78 -8.41
CA LEU A 553 10.90 -10.54 -7.50
C LEU A 553 11.94 -9.56 -8.06
N ASP A 554 12.07 -9.46 -9.38
CA ASP A 554 12.98 -8.55 -10.08
C ASP A 554 12.43 -7.12 -10.23
N SER A 555 11.15 -6.91 -9.92
CA SER A 555 10.45 -5.64 -10.14
C SER A 555 10.50 -4.71 -8.92
N TYR A 556 10.75 -5.24 -7.71
CA TYR A 556 10.66 -4.47 -6.47
C TYR A 556 11.86 -4.67 -5.54
N VAL A 557 12.51 -3.57 -5.15
CA VAL A 557 13.66 -3.57 -4.21
C VAL A 557 13.25 -3.94 -2.79
N SER A 558 11.97 -3.78 -2.44
CA SER A 558 11.42 -4.15 -1.13
C SER A 558 11.57 -5.64 -0.79
N TRP A 559 11.78 -6.51 -1.78
CA TRP A 559 11.99 -7.94 -1.58
C TRP A 559 13.28 -8.28 -0.84
N VAL A 560 14.31 -7.42 -0.86
CA VAL A 560 15.62 -7.74 -0.26
C VAL A 560 15.49 -8.13 1.22
N GLY A 561 14.81 -7.30 2.02
CA GLY A 561 14.61 -7.59 3.44
C GLY A 561 13.74 -8.82 3.69
N ALA A 562 12.72 -9.05 2.86
CA ALA A 562 11.85 -10.22 2.97
C ALA A 562 12.62 -11.52 2.69
N LEU A 563 13.48 -11.54 1.67
CA LEU A 563 14.30 -12.70 1.31
C LEU A 563 15.37 -12.99 2.35
N ASP A 564 15.99 -11.95 2.94
CA ASP A 564 16.93 -12.11 4.05
C ASP A 564 16.27 -12.74 5.27
N LEU A 565 15.02 -12.36 5.57
CA LEU A 565 14.26 -12.94 6.66
C LEU A 565 13.89 -14.41 6.39
N ILE A 566 13.44 -14.74 5.17
CA ILE A 566 13.15 -16.12 4.75
C ILE A 566 14.40 -16.99 4.88
N LYS A 567 15.56 -16.47 4.46
CA LYS A 567 16.85 -17.16 4.56
C LYS A 567 17.27 -17.39 6.01
N SER A 568 17.24 -16.35 6.84
CA SER A 568 17.68 -16.43 8.23
C SER A 568 16.81 -17.37 9.08
N ARG A 569 15.50 -17.42 8.81
CA ARG A 569 14.57 -18.33 9.50
C ARG A 569 14.55 -19.74 8.93
N GLY A 570 15.12 -19.96 7.74
CA GLY A 570 15.06 -21.25 7.03
C GLY A 570 13.63 -21.69 6.71
N THR A 571 12.69 -20.74 6.59
CA THR A 571 11.27 -21.05 6.36
C THR A 571 11.07 -21.51 4.91
N PRO A 572 10.30 -22.59 4.67
CA PRO A 572 9.88 -22.98 3.32
C PRO A 572 9.12 -21.83 2.65
N ALA A 573 9.59 -21.39 1.49
CA ALA A 573 8.96 -20.31 0.73
C ALA A 573 8.72 -20.71 -0.72
N PHE A 574 7.51 -20.43 -1.21
CA PHE A 574 7.07 -20.75 -2.56
C PHE A 574 6.65 -19.49 -3.29
N PHE A 575 7.08 -19.39 -4.54
CA PHE A 575 6.87 -18.23 -5.40
C PHE A 575 6.17 -18.69 -6.67
N THR A 576 5.26 -17.88 -7.20
CA THR A 576 4.76 -18.08 -8.57
C THR A 576 5.06 -16.89 -9.46
N ASP A 577 5.15 -17.18 -10.75
CA ASP A 577 5.38 -16.19 -11.79
C ASP A 577 4.67 -16.59 -13.08
N GLN A 578 4.45 -15.60 -13.93
CA GLN A 578 3.55 -15.73 -15.07
C GLN A 578 4.13 -16.46 -16.30
N ASN A 579 5.46 -16.42 -16.48
CA ASN A 579 6.15 -17.03 -17.62
C ASN A 579 7.58 -17.47 -17.25
N GLU A 580 8.19 -18.29 -18.12
CA GLU A 580 9.53 -18.87 -17.88
C GLU A 580 10.64 -17.81 -17.72
N ILE A 581 10.51 -16.62 -18.34
CA ILE A 581 11.50 -15.52 -18.19
C ILE A 581 11.40 -14.91 -16.81
N SER A 582 10.18 -14.58 -16.37
CA SER A 582 9.93 -14.00 -15.04
C SER A 582 10.47 -14.95 -13.97
N CYS A 583 10.22 -16.26 -14.12
CA CYS A 583 10.84 -17.30 -13.29
C CYS A 583 12.37 -17.32 -13.36
N THR A 584 12.96 -17.11 -14.53
CA THR A 584 14.43 -17.07 -14.69
C THR A 584 15.03 -15.86 -13.97
N ASN A 585 14.36 -14.72 -14.00
CA ASN A 585 14.76 -13.52 -13.25
C ASN A 585 14.59 -13.74 -11.75
N ALA A 586 13.44 -14.28 -11.30
CA ALA A 586 13.19 -14.67 -9.92
C ALA A 586 14.29 -15.61 -9.39
N LYS A 587 14.69 -16.63 -10.17
CA LYS A 587 15.82 -17.51 -9.81
C LYS A 587 17.13 -16.75 -9.59
N LYS A 588 17.43 -15.76 -10.42
CA LYS A 588 18.64 -14.93 -10.26
C LYS A 588 18.57 -14.11 -8.97
N VAL A 589 17.42 -13.50 -8.68
CA VAL A 589 17.20 -12.72 -7.45
C VAL A 589 17.37 -13.61 -6.22
N LEU A 590 16.71 -14.77 -6.18
CA LEU A 590 16.81 -15.73 -5.07
C LEU A 590 18.26 -16.21 -4.84
N ARG A 591 18.97 -16.57 -5.92
CA ARG A 591 20.39 -16.97 -5.82
C ARG A 591 21.28 -15.82 -5.34
N SER A 592 21.00 -14.59 -5.75
CA SER A 592 21.75 -13.40 -5.33
C SER A 592 21.52 -13.08 -3.85
N ALA A 593 20.33 -13.36 -3.32
CA ALA A 593 20.05 -13.33 -1.89
C ALA A 593 20.71 -14.51 -1.12
N GLY A 594 21.33 -15.45 -1.82
CA GLY A 594 21.93 -16.66 -1.25
C GLY A 594 20.91 -17.69 -0.79
N LEU A 595 19.72 -17.70 -1.39
CA LEU A 595 18.73 -18.77 -1.23
C LEU A 595 18.94 -19.83 -2.31
N HIS A 596 19.01 -21.09 -1.89
CA HIS A 596 19.08 -22.22 -2.81
C HIS A 596 17.68 -22.64 -3.25
N ILE A 597 17.50 -22.78 -4.56
CA ILE A 597 16.25 -23.25 -5.16
C ILE A 597 16.15 -24.76 -4.92
N THR A 598 15.25 -25.16 -4.03
CA THR A 598 15.03 -26.56 -3.64
C THR A 598 13.91 -27.20 -4.47
N LEU A 599 12.90 -26.41 -4.87
CA LEU A 599 11.91 -26.80 -5.87
C LEU A 599 12.22 -26.07 -7.19
N PRO A 600 12.63 -26.79 -8.26
CA PRO A 600 12.87 -26.18 -9.55
C PRO A 600 11.59 -25.57 -10.12
N VAL A 601 11.73 -24.69 -11.11
CA VAL A 601 10.57 -24.11 -11.81
C VAL A 601 9.80 -25.23 -12.50
N THR A 602 8.55 -25.39 -12.11
CA THR A 602 7.60 -26.33 -12.70
C THR A 602 6.33 -25.59 -13.08
N PRO A 603 5.61 -26.02 -14.14
CA PRO A 603 4.29 -25.51 -14.42
C PRO A 603 3.36 -25.76 -13.22
N ASN A 604 2.61 -24.74 -12.83
CA ASN A 604 1.60 -24.89 -11.80
C ASN A 604 0.37 -25.60 -12.39
N PRO A 605 -0.09 -26.73 -11.80
CA PRO A 605 -1.28 -27.43 -12.29
C PRO A 605 -2.57 -26.60 -12.19
N PHE A 606 -2.61 -25.64 -11.25
CA PHE A 606 -3.74 -24.73 -11.03
C PHE A 606 -3.45 -23.29 -11.49
N ARG A 607 -2.54 -23.09 -12.44
CA ARG A 607 -2.40 -21.79 -13.12
C ARG A 607 -3.71 -21.38 -13.78
N SER A 608 -3.94 -20.08 -13.93
CA SER A 608 -5.12 -19.60 -14.65
C SER A 608 -5.08 -20.11 -16.10
N PRO A 609 -6.20 -20.59 -16.65
CA PRO A 609 -6.29 -20.95 -18.06
C PRO A 609 -6.33 -19.72 -18.98
N VAL A 610 -6.62 -18.54 -18.45
CA VAL A 610 -6.74 -17.30 -19.22
C VAL A 610 -5.34 -16.76 -19.53
N LYS A 611 -5.02 -16.66 -20.81
CA LYS A 611 -3.76 -16.09 -21.29
C LYS A 611 -3.76 -14.58 -21.08
N ASN A 612 -2.74 -14.09 -20.37
CA ASN A 612 -2.44 -12.68 -20.22
C ASN A 612 -1.65 -12.20 -21.44
N GLN A 613 -2.09 -11.09 -22.05
CA GLN A 613 -1.36 -10.48 -23.14
C GLN A 613 -0.38 -9.43 -22.60
N GLY A 614 0.92 -9.65 -22.79
CA GLY A 614 1.94 -8.64 -22.45
C GLY A 614 1.79 -7.39 -23.33
N THR A 615 2.23 -6.22 -22.85
CA THR A 615 2.14 -4.98 -23.63
C THR A 615 3.07 -5.02 -24.85
N SER A 616 4.30 -5.50 -24.67
CA SER A 616 5.36 -5.52 -25.70
C SER A 616 5.83 -6.92 -26.11
N CYS A 617 5.26 -7.96 -25.52
CA CYS A 617 5.67 -9.35 -25.69
C CYS A 617 4.47 -10.29 -25.94
N ASN A 618 4.66 -11.31 -26.78
CA ASN A 618 3.69 -12.34 -27.16
C ASN A 618 3.89 -13.67 -26.43
N LEU A 619 4.90 -13.78 -25.55
CA LEU A 619 5.15 -15.00 -24.81
C LEU A 619 3.92 -15.42 -24.02
N ALA A 620 3.69 -16.74 -23.98
CA ALA A 620 2.63 -17.32 -23.20
C ALA A 620 2.82 -16.95 -21.72
N SER A 621 1.83 -16.25 -21.18
CA SER A 621 1.86 -15.72 -19.82
C SER A 621 0.51 -16.02 -19.18
N TYR A 622 0.52 -16.61 -17.99
CA TYR A 622 -0.69 -17.02 -17.27
C TYR A 622 -0.55 -16.61 -15.81
N SER A 623 -1.63 -16.15 -15.16
CA SER A 623 -1.58 -15.92 -13.71
C SER A 623 -1.20 -17.23 -12.99
N ASN A 624 -0.25 -17.14 -12.05
CA ASN A 624 0.34 -18.28 -11.36
C ASN A 624 0.89 -19.36 -12.31
N GLY A 625 1.40 -18.99 -13.49
CA GLY A 625 1.82 -19.91 -14.55
C GLY A 625 2.77 -21.02 -14.10
N PHE A 626 3.77 -20.64 -13.30
CA PHE A 626 4.83 -21.52 -12.83
C PHE A 626 5.05 -21.34 -11.34
N VAL A 627 5.55 -22.38 -10.67
CA VAL A 627 5.91 -22.38 -9.25
C VAL A 627 7.38 -22.75 -9.08
N LEU A 628 8.03 -22.13 -8.10
CA LEU A 628 9.37 -22.46 -7.64
C LEU A 628 9.46 -22.28 -6.13
N GLY A 629 10.44 -22.90 -5.48
CA GLY A 629 10.54 -22.87 -4.02
C GLY A 629 11.96 -22.93 -3.50
N VAL A 630 12.12 -22.43 -2.27
CA VAL A 630 13.36 -22.41 -1.49
C VAL A 630 13.10 -22.97 -0.10
N ASN A 631 14.11 -23.58 0.51
CA ASN A 631 14.02 -24.21 1.85
C ASN A 631 12.87 -25.23 1.98
N THR A 632 12.50 -25.91 0.88
CA THR A 632 11.33 -26.80 0.80
C THR A 632 11.58 -28.19 1.34
#